data_AF-A0A9Q0EV28-F1
#
_entry.id   AF-A0A9Q0EV28-F1
#
_cell.length_a   1.000
_cell.length_b   1.000
_cell.length_c   1.000
_cell.angle_alpha   90.00
_cell.angle_beta   90.00
_cell.angle_gamma   90.00
#
_symmetry.space_group_name_H-M   'P 1'
#
loop_
_entity.id
_entity.type
_entity.pdbx_description
1 polymer ?
#
loop_
_entity_poly.entity_id
_entity_poly.type
_entity_poly.pdbx_seq_one_letter_code
_entity_poly.pdbx_strand_id
1 'polypeptide(L)'
;MEEPGSSCKKLCVSEEKRKVQEKWSNAYFVVPQGSDKVMCLICKQVNAMLKEFNIKRYYDTNHKMYDNFMGKERTTKLEQFQRGLTAQQSVFTNLAKSGEAVTQASYGVSLRNCQAEQAVQ
;
A
#
# COMPACT_ATOMS: atom_id res chain seq x y z
N MET A 1 -39.21 11.72 -29.93
CA MET A 1 -38.00 10.87 -29.98
C MET A 1 -37.00 11.58 -29.11
N GLU A 2 -37.02 11.28 -27.81
CA GLU A 2 -36.16 11.93 -26.83
C GLU A 2 -34.91 11.06 -26.68
N GLU A 3 -33.77 11.64 -27.03
CA GLU A 3 -32.44 11.18 -26.61
C GLU A 3 -32.35 11.16 -25.08
N PRO A 4 -31.75 10.15 -24.44
CA PRO A 4 -31.19 10.30 -23.12
C PRO A 4 -29.67 10.31 -23.20
N GLY A 5 -29.10 11.50 -23.06
CA GLY A 5 -27.72 11.64 -22.67
C GLY A 5 -27.48 11.24 -21.21
N SER A 6 -26.19 11.23 -20.88
CA SER A 6 -25.62 11.59 -19.59
C SER A 6 -25.09 10.47 -18.68
N SER A 7 -23.82 10.71 -18.30
CA SER A 7 -23.17 10.31 -17.05
C SER A 7 -22.43 8.97 -17.01
N CYS A 8 -21.20 8.99 -17.50
CA CYS A 8 -20.13 8.26 -16.82
C CYS A 8 -18.85 9.12 -16.85
N LYS A 9 -18.68 9.99 -15.85
CA LYS A 9 -17.47 10.82 -15.68
C LYS A 9 -16.67 10.47 -14.41
N LYS A 10 -17.20 9.62 -13.53
CA LYS A 10 -16.58 9.28 -12.23
C LYS A 10 -15.92 7.90 -12.19
N LEU A 11 -16.46 6.91 -12.90
CA LEU A 11 -15.91 5.54 -12.96
C LEU A 11 -14.77 5.42 -14.00
N CYS A 12 -14.91 6.05 -15.16
CA CYS A 12 -13.88 6.12 -16.21
C CYS A 12 -12.58 6.82 -15.74
N VAL A 13 -12.70 7.93 -14.99
CA VAL A 13 -11.54 8.66 -14.43
C VAL A 13 -10.77 7.82 -13.41
N SER A 14 -11.47 6.97 -12.66
CA SER A 14 -10.84 6.10 -11.65
C SER A 14 -10.04 4.97 -12.31
N GLU A 15 -10.57 4.41 -13.41
CA GLU A 15 -9.87 3.38 -14.18
C GLU A 15 -8.68 3.94 -14.96
N GLU A 16 -8.80 5.15 -15.50
CA GLU A 16 -7.68 5.85 -16.14
C GLU A 16 -6.57 6.14 -15.13
N LYS A 17 -6.91 6.66 -13.94
CA LYS A 17 -5.94 6.85 -12.84
C LYS A 17 -5.26 5.54 -12.44
N ARG A 18 -5.98 4.42 -12.40
CA ARG A 18 -5.41 3.09 -12.10
C ARG A 18 -4.45 2.62 -13.18
N LYS A 19 -4.80 2.76 -14.46
CA LYS A 19 -3.92 2.43 -15.60
C LYS A 19 -2.66 3.30 -15.61
N VAL A 20 -2.78 4.58 -15.27
CA VAL A 20 -1.65 5.51 -15.15
C VAL A 20 -0.73 5.12 -13.97
N GLN A 21 -1.29 4.68 -12.83
CA GLN A 21 -0.51 4.20 -11.69
C GLN A 21 0.25 2.91 -11.98
N GLU A 22 -0.36 1.98 -12.72
CA GLU A 22 0.30 0.73 -13.13
C GLU A 22 1.49 1.01 -14.06
N LYS A 23 1.33 1.96 -15.00
CA LYS A 23 2.44 2.44 -15.85
C LYS A 23 3.60 2.98 -15.01
N TRP A 24 3.32 3.81 -13.99
CA TRP A 24 4.38 4.35 -13.13
C TRP A 24 5.05 3.30 -12.26
N SER A 25 4.31 2.26 -11.85
CA SER A 25 4.86 1.17 -11.07
C SER A 25 5.96 0.44 -11.86
N ASN A 26 5.70 0.14 -13.14
CA ASN A 26 6.71 -0.45 -14.00
C ASN A 26 7.79 0.55 -14.43
N ALA A 27 7.43 1.81 -14.73
CA ALA A 27 8.39 2.80 -15.22
C ALA A 27 9.36 3.30 -14.14
N TYR A 28 8.92 3.47 -12.90
CA TYR A 28 9.71 4.15 -11.86
C TYR A 28 9.85 3.35 -10.56
N PHE A 29 9.36 2.11 -10.51
CA PHE A 29 9.35 1.25 -9.31
C PHE A 29 8.71 1.95 -8.11
N VAL A 30 7.49 2.46 -8.29
CA VAL A 30 6.76 3.18 -7.25
C VAL A 30 5.36 2.61 -7.05
N VAL A 31 4.83 2.71 -5.84
CA VAL A 31 3.44 2.33 -5.53
C VAL A 31 2.73 3.45 -4.77
N PRO A 32 1.43 3.68 -5.01
CA PRO A 32 0.67 4.68 -4.26
C PRO A 32 0.61 4.30 -2.77
N GLN A 33 0.76 5.29 -1.90
CA GLN A 33 0.58 5.15 -0.46
C GLN A 33 -0.42 6.20 0.02
N GLY A 34 -1.68 5.82 0.17
CA GLY A 34 -2.76 6.78 0.42
C GLY A 34 -3.19 7.51 -0.85
N SER A 35 -3.81 8.69 -0.70
CA SER A 35 -4.40 9.45 -1.80
C SER A 35 -3.42 10.33 -2.56
N ASP A 36 -2.37 10.81 -1.89
CA ASP A 36 -1.50 11.89 -2.37
C ASP A 36 0.00 11.55 -2.33
N LYS A 37 0.39 10.45 -1.70
CA LYS A 37 1.79 10.05 -1.54
C LYS A 37 2.12 8.81 -2.36
N VAL A 38 3.42 8.63 -2.56
CA VAL A 38 3.96 7.51 -3.31
C VAL A 38 5.17 6.93 -2.60
N MET A 39 5.22 5.61 -2.47
CA MET A 39 6.36 4.89 -1.91
C MET A 39 7.27 4.38 -3.04
N CYS A 40 8.57 4.66 -2.92
CA CYS A 40 9.57 4.07 -3.78
C CYS A 40 9.86 2.63 -3.36
N LEU A 41 9.75 1.68 -4.28
CA LEU A 41 9.99 0.26 -4.01
C LEU A 41 11.48 -0.08 -3.89
N ILE A 42 12.38 0.78 -4.39
CA ILE A 42 13.83 0.56 -4.37
C ILE A 42 14.41 0.88 -2.98
N CYS A 43 14.22 2.11 -2.50
CA CYS A 43 14.77 2.58 -1.23
C CYS A 43 13.76 2.63 -0.07
N LYS A 44 12.49 2.30 -0.33
CA LYS A 44 11.38 2.33 0.65
C LYS A 44 11.06 3.71 1.23
N GLN A 45 11.51 4.80 0.58
CA GLN A 45 11.16 6.16 0.98
C GLN A 45 9.81 6.60 0.39
N VAL A 46 9.10 7.43 1.17
CA VAL A 46 7.81 8.02 0.79
C VAL A 46 8.02 9.43 0.28
N ASN A 47 7.52 9.71 -0.93
CA ASN A 47 7.55 11.04 -1.53
C ASN A 47 6.17 11.70 -1.38
N ALA A 48 6.17 12.98 -1.01
CA ALA A 48 4.98 13.73 -0.58
C ALA A 48 3.99 14.11 -1.70
N MET A 49 4.19 13.67 -2.95
CA MET A 49 3.31 14.03 -4.06
C MET A 49 3.25 12.94 -5.15
N LEU A 50 2.03 12.44 -5.40
CA LEU A 50 1.66 11.56 -6.50
C LEU A 50 1.52 12.35 -7.82
N LYS A 51 2.62 12.99 -8.25
CA LYS A 51 2.73 13.69 -9.53
C LYS A 51 3.87 13.06 -10.33
N GLU A 52 3.63 12.75 -11.60
CA GLU A 52 4.62 12.11 -12.47
C GLU A 52 5.95 12.86 -12.53
N PHE A 53 5.92 14.18 -12.66
CA PHE A 53 7.13 15.01 -12.65
C PHE A 53 8.00 14.79 -11.40
N ASN A 54 7.37 14.71 -10.23
CA ASN A 54 8.08 14.50 -8.96
C ASN A 54 8.66 13.08 -8.88
N ILE A 55 7.87 12.07 -9.29
CA ILE A 55 8.31 10.67 -9.35
C ILE A 55 9.49 10.52 -10.30
N LYS A 56 9.38 11.07 -11.51
CA LYS A 56 10.41 11.00 -12.54
C LYS A 56 11.70 11.67 -12.08
N ARG A 57 11.62 12.91 -11.58
CA ARG A 57 12.81 13.63 -11.07
C ARG A 57 13.49 12.85 -9.96
N TYR A 58 12.71 12.32 -9.02
CA TYR A 58 13.22 11.50 -7.93
C TYR A 58 13.93 10.24 -8.44
N TYR A 59 13.33 9.53 -9.40
CA TYR A 59 13.90 8.34 -10.02
C TYR A 59 15.19 8.65 -10.79
N ASP A 60 15.17 9.67 -11.66
CA ASP A 60 16.33 10.07 -12.47
C ASP A 60 17.53 10.47 -11.60
N THR A 61 17.29 11.06 -10.43
CA THR A 61 18.35 11.54 -9.54
C THR A 61 18.94 10.42 -8.68
N ASN A 62 18.10 9.51 -8.18
CA ASN A 62 18.52 8.53 -7.16
C ASN A 62 18.68 7.10 -7.70
N HIS A 63 17.95 6.76 -8.77
CA HIS A 63 17.70 5.36 -9.18
C HIS A 63 17.88 5.13 -10.68
N LYS A 64 18.51 6.06 -11.41
CA LYS A 64 18.73 5.95 -12.86
C LYS A 64 19.43 4.66 -13.29
N MET A 65 20.27 4.08 -12.43
CA MET A 65 20.94 2.81 -12.70
C MET A 65 19.98 1.63 -12.94
N TYR A 66 18.71 1.75 -12.52
CA TYR A 66 17.69 0.73 -12.76
C TYR A 66 17.08 0.79 -14.17
N ASP A 67 17.45 1.77 -15.00
CA ASP A 67 17.10 1.77 -16.44
C ASP A 67 17.78 0.63 -17.20
N ASN A 68 18.85 0.05 -16.63
CA ASN A 68 19.50 -1.13 -17.18
C ASN A 68 18.57 -2.36 -17.22
N PHE A 69 17.52 -2.39 -16.40
CA PHE A 69 16.53 -3.47 -16.43
C PHE A 69 15.43 -3.15 -17.44
N MET A 70 15.31 -4.02 -18.45
CA MET A 70 14.36 -3.87 -19.56
C MET A 70 13.48 -5.13 -19.69
N GLY A 71 12.30 -4.96 -20.31
CA GLY A 71 11.38 -6.06 -20.60
C GLY A 71 11.06 -6.92 -19.37
N LYS A 72 11.26 -8.23 -19.50
CA LYS A 72 10.91 -9.22 -18.46
C LYS A 72 11.72 -9.05 -17.18
N GLU A 73 13.00 -8.71 -17.28
CA GLU A 73 13.87 -8.53 -16.11
C GLU A 73 13.36 -7.39 -15.21
N ARG A 74 12.88 -6.32 -15.83
CA ARG A 74 12.28 -5.19 -15.12
C ARG A 74 11.05 -5.62 -14.33
N THR A 75 10.13 -6.35 -14.97
CA THR A 75 8.92 -6.87 -14.34
C THR A 75 9.26 -7.82 -13.19
N THR A 76 10.21 -8.73 -13.39
CA THR A 76 10.67 -9.64 -12.34
C THR A 76 11.26 -8.87 -11.14
N LYS A 77 12.02 -7.80 -11.40
CA LYS A 77 12.56 -6.95 -10.34
C LYS A 77 11.47 -6.19 -9.60
N LEU A 78 10.46 -5.70 -10.31
CA LEU A 78 9.30 -5.03 -9.74
C LEU A 78 8.56 -5.95 -8.78
N GLU A 79 8.23 -7.16 -9.23
CA GLU A 79 7.57 -8.16 -8.40
C GLU A 79 8.42 -8.55 -7.18
N GLN A 80 9.74 -8.68 -7.34
CA GLN A 80 10.64 -8.96 -6.23
C GLN A 80 10.53 -7.86 -5.16
N PHE A 81 10.54 -6.60 -5.57
CA PHE A 81 10.43 -5.49 -4.63
C PHE A 81 9.05 -5.38 -3.98
N GLN A 82 7.98 -5.70 -4.70
CA GLN A 82 6.62 -5.76 -4.15
C GLN A 82 6.48 -6.90 -3.14
N ARG A 83 6.94 -8.11 -3.47
CA ARG A 83 6.95 -9.25 -2.53
C ARG A 83 7.73 -8.92 -1.26
N GLY A 84 8.90 -8.30 -1.40
CA GLY A 84 9.69 -7.85 -0.26
C GLY A 84 8.96 -6.82 0.61
N LEU A 85 8.24 -5.88 -0.01
CA LEU A 85 7.43 -4.90 0.72
C LEU A 85 6.28 -5.57 1.49
N THR A 86 5.54 -6.48 0.85
CA THR A 86 4.44 -7.22 1.50
C THR A 86 4.95 -8.07 2.66
N ALA A 87 6.11 -8.72 2.49
CA ALA A 87 6.74 -9.50 3.57
C ALA A 87 7.14 -8.61 4.75
N GLN A 88 7.63 -7.39 4.52
CA GLN A 88 7.91 -6.44 5.60
C GLN A 88 6.63 -6.00 6.31
N GLN A 89 5.56 -5.70 5.57
CA GLN A 89 4.28 -5.26 6.12
C GLN A 89 3.57 -6.37 6.92
N SER A 90 3.73 -7.63 6.51
CA SER A 90 3.11 -8.77 7.20
C SER A 90 3.67 -8.96 8.61
N VAL A 91 4.96 -8.67 8.85
CA VAL A 91 5.55 -8.73 10.19
C VAL A 91 4.83 -7.79 11.16
N PHE A 92 4.64 -6.52 10.79
CA PHE A 92 3.93 -5.55 11.62
C PHE A 92 2.46 -5.92 11.81
N THR A 93 1.82 -6.40 10.76
CA THR A 93 0.41 -6.81 10.82
C THR A 93 0.22 -8.01 11.74
N ASN A 94 1.11 -9.00 11.66
CA ASN A 94 1.07 -10.18 12.51
C ASN A 94 1.36 -9.83 13.97
N LEU A 95 2.33 -8.94 14.21
CA LEU A 95 2.61 -8.43 15.55
C LEU A 95 1.39 -7.73 16.15
N ALA A 96 0.74 -6.83 15.41
CA ALA A 96 -0.46 -6.13 15.86
C ALA A 96 -1.59 -7.11 16.22
N LYS A 97 -1.87 -8.10 15.34
CA LYS A 97 -2.88 -9.15 15.59
C LYS A 97 -2.57 -9.97 16.84
N SER A 98 -1.32 -10.34 17.04
CA SER A 98 -0.91 -11.10 18.23
C SER A 98 -1.11 -10.29 19.51
N GLY A 99 -0.77 -9.00 19.50
CA GLY A 99 -0.97 -8.11 20.64
C GLY A 99 -2.45 -7.90 20.97
N GLU A 100 -3.30 -7.76 19.97
CA GLU A 100 -4.76 -7.68 20.13
C GLU A 100 -5.33 -8.94 20.79
N ALA A 101 -4.93 -10.12 20.29
CA ALA A 101 -5.37 -11.40 20.85
C ALA A 101 -4.95 -11.57 22.31
N VAL A 102 -3.72 -11.21 22.67
CA VAL A 102 -3.24 -11.24 24.06
C VAL A 102 -4.06 -10.30 24.94
N THR A 103 -4.29 -9.06 24.48
CA THR A 103 -5.06 -8.06 25.22
C THR A 103 -6.49 -8.52 25.46
N GLN A 104 -7.13 -9.09 24.43
CA GLN A 104 -8.49 -9.62 24.54
C GLN A 104 -8.58 -10.80 25.51
N ALA A 105 -7.60 -11.71 25.49
CA ALA A 105 -7.54 -12.86 26.40
C ALA A 105 -7.35 -12.41 27.85
N SER A 106 -6.42 -11.49 28.12
CA SER A 106 -6.19 -10.92 29.45
C SER A 106 -7.45 -10.24 29.99
N TYR A 107 -8.11 -9.41 29.17
CA TYR A 107 -9.38 -8.78 29.54
C TYR A 107 -10.45 -9.82 29.92
N GLY A 108 -10.58 -10.88 29.13
CA GLY A 108 -11.52 -11.97 29.43
C GLY A 108 -11.24 -12.69 30.75
N VAL A 109 -9.96 -12.89 31.11
CA VAL A 109 -9.59 -13.47 32.41
C VAL A 109 -9.93 -12.51 33.55
N SER A 110 -9.53 -11.25 33.45
CA SER A 110 -9.80 -10.24 34.49
C SER A 110 -11.30 -10.06 34.73
N LEU A 111 -12.10 -10.03 33.67
CA LEU A 111 -13.55 -9.92 33.77
C LEU A 111 -14.16 -11.11 34.52
N ARG A 112 -13.74 -12.34 34.19
CA ARG A 112 -14.20 -13.54 34.90
C ARG A 112 -13.82 -13.52 36.37
N ASN A 113 -12.60 -13.08 36.69
CA ASN A 113 -12.14 -12.97 38.07
C ASN A 113 -12.99 -11.96 38.86
N CYS A 114 -13.26 -10.77 38.30
CA CYS A 114 -14.09 -9.76 38.94
C CYS A 114 -15.53 -10.24 39.18
N GLN A 115 -16.12 -10.96 38.22
CA GLN A 115 -17.45 -11.54 38.37
C GLN A 115 -17.49 -12.61 39.47
N ALA A 116 -16.44 -13.44 39.56
CA ALA A 116 -16.33 -14.45 40.60
C ALA A 116 -16.20 -13.83 42.00
N GLU A 117 -15.44 -12.73 42.14
CA GLU A 117 -15.30 -11.99 43.40
C GLU A 117 -16.64 -11.39 43.87
N GLN A 118 -17.44 -10.84 42.96
CA GLN A 118 -18.77 -10.28 43.28
C GLN A 118 -19.79 -11.35 43.72
N ALA A 119 -19.66 -12.60 43.24
CA ALA A 119 -20.58 -13.69 43.58
C ALA A 119 -20.33 -14.32 44.96
N VAL A 120 -19.22 -13.95 45.62
CA VAL A 120 -18.82 -14.46 46.94
C VAL A 120 -19.22 -13.49 48.08
N GLN A 121 -19.69 -12.29 47.76
CA GLN A 121 -20.23 -11.28 48.70
C GLN A 121 -21.75 -11.33 48.76
#